data_AF-A0A9D7P0D4-F1
#
_entry.id   AF-A0A9D7P0D4-F1
#
_cell.length_a   1.000
_cell.length_b   1.000
_cell.length_c   1.000
_cell.angle_alpha   90.00
_cell.angle_beta   90.00
_cell.angle_gamma   90.00
#
_symmetry.space_group_name_H-M   'P 1'
#
loop_
_entity.id
_entity.type
_entity.pdbx_description
1 polymer ?
#
loop_
_entity_poly.entity_id
_entity_poly.type
_entity_poly.pdbx_seq_one_letter_code
_entity_poly.pdbx_strand_id
1 'polypeptide(L)'
;MAGGTAPPGTACDDGNADTGADAYNFNCQCLGLPIDCAGVIGGTTVPGTPCDDGNPLSGGDQFNSNCQCAGTFAVDCTGVPDGTAQPGSPCDDNDPNTGNDVYNPSCLCAGLPYDCAGTPGGSALPGAPCDDGNPSSTEDAYNANCQCVGILPLDCAGVPGGTAQPSTSCNDGNPATDNDVYNAFCECIGQLIDCNGVVGGTALPGFPCDDEDATTGNDVLDGACICAGLPFDCTGTPGGPNTVGTACDDGNTATSNDVYTASCVCAGVLTNDCEGVAGGSAQPGTPCDDGDANTGNDVYSAACDCAGQLIDCTGTVGGNALPGTPCDDGLACTVNDVRGTDCACSGTTLTIGTVTGPSSVVGLSSNAYIVTPVANATSYTWALPNGWTTNDNSAFALVAEAANTAGPVQLCVTATVGGCELTSCITVNVDFNTGLAPEATTGSEAWFTVQPNPSSGVFQLVPTRSDGSPINMTVHDGIGRVMKAPFMLSGSGMVFLDLNDVPSGSYYLIATRDGSQEVMKLMVQH
;
A
#
# COMPACT_ATOMS: atom_id res chain seq x y z
N MET A 1 -75.06 71.64 1.72
CA MET A 1 -75.70 71.73 3.06
C MET A 1 -75.35 70.42 3.77
N ALA A 2 -74.85 70.34 4.99
CA ALA A 2 -74.67 71.28 6.08
C ALA A 2 -73.48 70.80 6.94
N GLY A 3 -72.93 71.68 7.78
CA GLY A 3 -71.66 71.48 8.49
C GLY A 3 -71.60 70.27 9.43
N GLY A 4 -70.56 69.47 9.26
CA GLY A 4 -70.09 68.57 10.31
C GLY A 4 -69.43 69.41 11.41
N THR A 5 -70.10 69.50 12.55
CA THR A 5 -69.72 70.23 13.76
C THR A 5 -68.81 69.43 14.68
N ALA A 6 -67.95 68.56 14.14
CA ALA A 6 -67.11 67.68 14.97
C ALA A 6 -65.86 68.46 15.43
N PRO A 7 -65.74 68.84 16.72
CA PRO A 7 -64.51 69.44 17.22
C PRO A 7 -63.34 68.45 17.15
N PRO A 8 -62.08 68.93 17.09
CA PRO A 8 -60.90 68.07 17.15
C PRO A 8 -60.95 67.14 18.38
N GLY A 9 -60.65 65.87 18.19
CA GLY A 9 -60.83 64.80 19.20
C GLY A 9 -62.17 64.07 19.15
N THR A 10 -63.12 64.47 18.29
CA THR A 10 -64.35 63.70 18.04
C THR A 10 -64.01 62.41 17.31
N ALA A 11 -64.55 61.29 17.79
CA ALA A 11 -64.37 59.98 17.17
C ALA A 11 -64.89 59.96 15.72
N CYS A 12 -64.15 59.27 14.87
CA CYS A 12 -64.47 59.05 13.47
C CYS A 12 -63.93 57.66 13.04
N ASP A 13 -64.01 57.35 11.76
CA ASP A 13 -63.44 56.14 11.15
C ASP A 13 -62.71 56.61 9.89
N ASP A 14 -61.39 56.45 9.86
CA ASP A 14 -60.57 56.89 8.73
C ASP A 14 -60.52 55.86 7.59
N GLY A 15 -61.18 54.71 7.78
CA GLY A 15 -61.27 53.61 6.84
C GLY A 15 -59.99 52.77 6.75
N ASN A 16 -58.98 53.04 7.59
CA ASN A 16 -57.76 52.27 7.65
C ASN A 16 -57.80 51.26 8.79
N ALA A 17 -57.80 49.97 8.44
CA ALA A 17 -57.84 48.88 9.41
C ALA A 17 -56.58 48.77 10.29
N ASP A 18 -55.47 49.42 9.89
CA ASP A 18 -54.19 49.38 10.61
C ASP A 18 -54.07 50.48 11.70
N THR A 19 -55.09 51.31 11.84
CA THR A 19 -55.17 52.37 12.85
C THR A 19 -56.44 52.20 13.70
N GLY A 20 -56.42 52.74 14.91
CA GLY A 20 -57.56 52.72 15.82
C GLY A 20 -57.64 53.97 16.69
N ALA A 21 -58.76 54.11 17.40
CA ALA A 21 -59.12 55.32 18.14
C ALA A 21 -59.13 56.59 17.26
N ASP A 22 -59.66 56.47 16.05
CA ASP A 22 -59.64 57.55 15.06
C ASP A 22 -60.43 58.75 15.53
N ALA A 23 -59.80 59.91 15.42
CA ALA A 23 -60.38 61.16 15.81
C ALA A 23 -60.03 62.27 14.83
N TYR A 24 -60.93 63.24 14.67
CA TYR A 24 -60.67 64.40 13.83
C TYR A 24 -59.53 65.25 14.42
N ASN A 25 -58.53 65.61 13.62
CA ASN A 25 -57.48 66.54 14.01
C ASN A 25 -57.90 68.02 13.82
N PHE A 26 -57.04 68.97 14.20
CA PHE A 26 -57.30 70.41 14.06
C PHE A 26 -57.44 70.90 12.60
N ASN A 27 -57.06 70.06 11.63
CA ASN A 27 -57.21 70.31 10.19
C ASN A 27 -58.43 69.56 9.60
N CYS A 28 -59.33 69.06 10.44
CA CYS A 28 -60.54 68.31 10.06
C CYS A 28 -60.28 67.01 9.29
N GLN A 29 -59.11 66.38 9.47
CA GLN A 29 -58.82 65.06 8.93
C GLN A 29 -59.11 63.99 9.99
N CYS A 30 -59.84 62.93 9.62
CA CYS A 30 -59.97 61.76 10.47
C CYS A 30 -58.69 60.93 10.36
N LEU A 31 -57.99 60.72 11.48
CA LEU A 31 -56.78 59.92 11.53
C LEU A 31 -56.78 59.10 12.84
N GLY A 32 -56.44 57.82 12.74
CA GLY A 32 -56.20 56.95 13.87
C GLY A 32 -54.76 56.93 14.38
N LEU A 33 -54.59 56.35 15.58
CA LEU A 33 -53.29 55.94 16.09
C LEU A 33 -52.95 54.56 15.52
N PRO A 34 -51.70 54.32 15.08
CA PRO A 34 -51.31 53.01 14.57
C PRO A 34 -51.54 51.92 15.64
N ILE A 35 -52.12 50.80 15.20
CA ILE A 35 -52.24 49.60 16.02
C ILE A 35 -50.89 48.87 15.95
N ASP A 36 -50.30 48.58 17.10
CA ASP A 36 -49.03 47.87 17.16
C ASP A 36 -49.21 46.35 16.93
N CYS A 37 -48.12 45.62 16.77
CA CYS A 37 -48.13 44.17 16.50
C CYS A 37 -48.69 43.31 17.64
N ALA A 38 -48.90 43.87 18.84
CA ALA A 38 -49.61 43.22 19.93
C ALA A 38 -51.12 43.57 19.94
N GLY A 39 -51.60 44.30 18.93
CA GLY A 39 -52.99 44.75 18.81
C GLY A 39 -53.33 45.95 19.70
N VAL A 40 -52.33 46.68 20.22
CA VAL A 40 -52.54 47.81 21.13
C VAL A 40 -52.55 49.12 20.34
N ILE A 41 -53.65 49.88 20.43
CA ILE A 41 -53.79 51.19 19.79
C ILE A 41 -52.76 52.16 20.40
N GLY A 42 -51.85 52.68 19.57
CA GLY A 42 -50.76 53.56 19.99
C GLY A 42 -49.63 52.85 20.75
N GLY A 43 -49.57 51.52 20.68
CA GLY A 43 -48.51 50.73 21.31
C GLY A 43 -47.15 50.88 20.62
N THR A 44 -46.10 50.38 21.27
CA THR A 44 -44.71 50.52 20.79
C THR A 44 -44.18 49.26 20.10
N THR A 45 -44.98 48.18 20.03
CA THR A 45 -44.56 46.89 19.47
C THR A 45 -44.63 46.95 17.94
N VAL A 46 -43.56 47.37 17.29
CA VAL A 46 -43.50 47.50 15.83
C VAL A 46 -42.71 46.35 15.20
N PRO A 47 -42.76 46.15 13.87
CA PRO A 47 -41.85 45.23 13.19
C PRO A 47 -40.38 45.48 13.59
N GLY A 48 -39.66 44.42 13.95
CA GLY A 48 -38.32 44.45 14.54
C GLY A 48 -38.28 44.40 16.07
N THR A 49 -39.43 44.48 16.76
CA THR A 49 -39.48 44.29 18.22
C THR A 49 -39.23 42.83 18.58
N PRO A 50 -38.35 42.51 19.54
CA PRO A 50 -38.12 41.13 19.97
C PRO A 50 -39.38 40.44 20.50
N CYS A 51 -39.53 39.16 20.22
CA CYS A 51 -40.63 38.33 20.67
C CYS A 51 -40.13 36.89 20.93
N ASP A 52 -41.01 35.91 21.16
CA ASP A 52 -40.68 34.47 21.27
C ASP A 52 -41.75 33.71 20.51
N ASP A 53 -41.36 33.00 19.45
CA ASP A 53 -42.29 32.25 18.58
C ASP A 53 -42.56 30.82 19.07
N GLY A 54 -41.95 30.40 20.19
CA GLY A 54 -42.10 29.10 20.81
C GLY A 54 -41.40 27.96 20.08
N ASN A 55 -40.65 28.24 19.01
CA ASN A 55 -39.87 27.23 18.28
C ASN A 55 -38.42 27.22 18.80
N PRO A 56 -37.94 26.09 19.37
CA PRO A 56 -36.62 26.00 19.97
C PRO A 56 -35.45 26.04 18.97
N LEU A 57 -35.73 26.06 17.66
CA LEU A 57 -34.75 26.09 16.57
C LEU A 57 -34.58 27.50 15.95
N SER A 58 -35.48 28.44 16.28
CA SER A 58 -35.36 29.86 15.91
C SER A 58 -34.55 30.62 16.96
N GLY A 59 -33.82 31.65 16.51
CA GLY A 59 -33.20 32.62 17.39
C GLY A 59 -33.32 34.03 16.82
N GLY A 60 -33.25 35.03 17.70
CA GLY A 60 -33.37 36.43 17.30
C GLY A 60 -34.80 36.84 16.91
N ASP A 61 -35.81 36.12 17.41
CA ASP A 61 -37.24 36.29 17.18
C ASP A 61 -37.67 37.75 17.26
N GLN A 62 -38.26 38.23 16.16
CA GLN A 62 -38.78 39.58 16.05
C GLN A 62 -40.12 39.57 15.31
N PHE A 63 -40.96 40.55 15.60
CA PHE A 63 -42.16 40.78 14.81
C PHE A 63 -41.76 41.17 13.37
N ASN A 64 -42.26 40.46 12.37
CA ASN A 64 -42.02 40.79 10.96
C ASN A 64 -42.91 41.96 10.48
N SER A 65 -42.80 42.37 9.20
CA SER A 65 -43.62 43.46 8.62
C SER A 65 -45.13 43.22 8.66
N ASN A 66 -45.55 41.97 8.87
CA ASN A 66 -46.93 41.53 8.99
C ASN A 66 -47.32 41.27 10.45
N CYS A 67 -46.53 41.74 11.42
CA CYS A 67 -46.74 41.57 12.85
C CYS A 67 -46.86 40.11 13.34
N GLN A 68 -46.20 39.18 12.65
CA GLN A 68 -46.05 37.81 13.12
C GLN A 68 -44.74 37.68 13.89
N CYS A 69 -44.78 37.07 15.07
CA CYS A 69 -43.57 36.71 15.78
C CYS A 69 -42.93 35.49 15.11
N ALA A 70 -41.72 35.66 14.58
CA ALA A 70 -40.95 34.58 13.98
C ALA A 70 -39.46 34.87 14.12
N GLY A 71 -38.68 33.85 14.45
CA GLY A 71 -37.22 33.90 14.41
C GLY A 71 -36.63 33.47 13.07
N THR A 72 -35.35 33.77 12.89
CA THR A 72 -34.53 33.13 11.87
C THR A 72 -34.02 31.81 12.44
N PHE A 73 -34.22 30.70 11.72
CA PHE A 73 -33.68 29.39 12.11
C PHE A 73 -32.16 29.48 12.18
N ALA A 74 -31.58 29.25 13.36
CA ALA A 74 -30.13 29.31 13.51
C ALA A 74 -29.44 28.17 12.75
N VAL A 75 -30.08 26.99 12.72
CA VAL A 75 -29.72 25.77 11.97
C VAL A 75 -30.97 24.89 11.75
N ASP A 76 -30.96 24.09 10.69
CA ASP A 76 -31.98 23.05 10.42
C ASP A 76 -31.69 21.73 11.18
N CYS A 77 -32.52 20.69 11.01
CA CYS A 77 -32.35 19.39 11.67
C CYS A 77 -31.06 18.65 11.28
N THR A 78 -30.32 19.10 10.25
CA THR A 78 -29.00 18.59 9.87
C THR A 78 -27.85 19.48 10.34
N GLY A 79 -28.16 20.55 11.10
CA GLY A 79 -27.20 21.50 11.62
C GLY A 79 -26.77 22.56 10.59
N VAL A 80 -27.51 22.72 9.48
CA VAL A 80 -27.19 23.68 8.43
C VAL A 80 -27.92 25.01 8.69
N PRO A 81 -27.20 26.15 8.81
CA PRO A 81 -27.83 27.46 8.91
C PRO A 81 -28.73 27.73 7.69
N ASP A 82 -29.96 28.17 7.93
CA ASP A 82 -31.00 28.41 6.89
C ASP A 82 -31.32 27.18 6.00
N GLY A 83 -31.06 25.96 6.48
CA GLY A 83 -31.34 24.74 5.73
C GLY A 83 -32.83 24.35 5.69
N THR A 84 -33.20 23.45 4.76
CA THR A 84 -34.59 23.06 4.48
C THR A 84 -35.08 21.83 5.26
N ALA A 85 -34.21 21.17 6.05
CA ALA A 85 -34.57 19.99 6.81
C ALA A 85 -35.25 20.38 8.13
N GLN A 86 -36.56 20.61 8.10
CA GLN A 86 -37.36 21.01 9.26
C GLN A 86 -38.24 19.85 9.74
N PRO A 87 -38.82 19.92 10.97
CA PRO A 87 -39.82 18.96 11.39
C PRO A 87 -40.96 18.82 10.36
N GLY A 88 -41.26 17.59 9.95
CA GLY A 88 -42.19 17.26 8.86
C GLY A 88 -41.54 17.16 7.47
N SER A 89 -40.29 17.60 7.29
CA SER A 89 -39.55 17.35 6.06
C SER A 89 -39.23 15.86 5.93
N PRO A 90 -39.27 15.31 4.70
CA PRO A 90 -38.86 13.94 4.44
C PRO A 90 -37.40 13.71 4.87
N CYS A 91 -37.14 12.53 5.40
CA CYS A 91 -35.81 12.07 5.76
C CYS A 91 -35.70 10.56 5.49
N ASP A 92 -34.57 9.95 5.85
CA ASP A 92 -34.34 8.50 5.77
C ASP A 92 -33.77 8.05 7.13
N ASP A 93 -34.51 7.22 7.87
CA ASP A 93 -34.08 6.71 9.18
C ASP A 93 -33.22 5.44 9.09
N ASN A 94 -32.99 4.94 7.87
CA ASN A 94 -32.29 3.71 7.51
C ASN A 94 -32.89 2.43 8.14
N ASP A 95 -34.13 2.44 8.63
CA ASP A 95 -34.81 1.22 9.04
C ASP A 95 -35.63 0.67 7.85
N PRO A 96 -35.26 -0.50 7.29
CA PRO A 96 -35.96 -1.09 6.15
C PRO A 96 -37.41 -1.53 6.47
N ASN A 97 -37.83 -1.50 7.74
CA ASN A 97 -39.16 -1.90 8.18
C ASN A 97 -40.14 -0.72 8.32
N THR A 98 -39.69 0.49 8.06
CA THR A 98 -40.49 1.72 8.11
C THR A 98 -40.43 2.48 6.78
N GLY A 99 -41.44 3.32 6.55
CA GLY A 99 -41.44 4.24 5.41
C GLY A 99 -42.22 5.51 5.71
N ASN A 100 -42.22 6.44 4.74
CA ASN A 100 -42.71 7.81 4.92
C ASN A 100 -42.00 8.55 6.08
N ASP A 101 -40.67 8.45 6.11
CA ASP A 101 -39.89 8.99 7.22
C ASP A 101 -39.86 10.51 7.19
N VAL A 102 -40.09 11.10 8.37
CA VAL A 102 -40.11 12.55 8.54
C VAL A 102 -39.38 12.95 9.81
N TYR A 103 -38.76 14.12 9.81
CA TYR A 103 -38.17 14.67 11.03
C TYR A 103 -39.28 15.01 12.04
N ASN A 104 -39.17 14.52 13.26
CA ASN A 104 -40.08 14.90 14.33
C ASN A 104 -39.71 16.30 14.92
N PRO A 105 -40.53 16.88 15.83
CA PRO A 105 -40.23 18.18 16.45
C PRO A 105 -38.93 18.24 17.26
N SER A 106 -38.29 17.10 17.54
CA SER A 106 -36.97 16.99 18.18
C SER A 106 -35.85 16.69 17.18
N CYS A 107 -36.10 16.84 15.87
CA CYS A 107 -35.18 16.56 14.77
C CYS A 107 -34.66 15.11 14.71
N LEU A 108 -35.41 14.14 15.25
CA LEU A 108 -35.15 12.73 15.02
C LEU A 108 -35.93 12.28 13.78
N CYS A 109 -35.22 11.65 12.84
CA CYS A 109 -35.84 11.01 11.68
C CYS A 109 -36.44 9.66 12.11
N ALA A 110 -37.72 9.43 11.80
CA ALA A 110 -38.40 8.17 12.04
C ALA A 110 -39.55 7.96 11.04
N GLY A 111 -39.75 6.73 10.58
CA GLY A 111 -40.84 6.32 9.72
C GLY A 111 -42.03 5.65 10.42
N LEU A 112 -43.05 5.31 9.62
CA LEU A 112 -44.20 4.51 10.04
C LEU A 112 -43.97 3.04 9.66
N PRO A 113 -44.28 2.06 10.55
CA PRO A 113 -44.16 0.64 10.22
C PRO A 113 -45.01 0.26 9.01
N TYR A 114 -44.48 -0.61 8.15
CA TYR A 114 -45.25 -1.19 7.06
C TYR A 114 -46.34 -2.15 7.58
N ASP A 115 -47.52 -2.11 6.97
CA ASP A 115 -48.54 -3.14 7.15
C ASP A 115 -48.25 -4.37 6.26
N CYS A 116 -49.07 -5.43 6.35
CA CYS A 116 -48.89 -6.65 5.57
C CYS A 116 -49.03 -6.46 4.04
N ALA A 117 -49.52 -5.30 3.59
CA ALA A 117 -49.60 -4.93 2.17
C ALA A 117 -48.45 -4.00 1.74
N GLY A 118 -47.45 -3.77 2.61
CA GLY A 118 -46.30 -2.90 2.31
C GLY A 118 -46.64 -1.42 2.29
N THR A 119 -47.73 -1.00 2.95
CA THR A 119 -48.11 0.41 3.07
C THR A 119 -47.66 0.96 4.42
N PRO A 120 -46.80 2.00 4.48
CA PRO A 120 -46.41 2.62 5.76
C PRO A 120 -47.64 3.18 6.50
N GLY A 121 -47.87 2.70 7.72
CA GLY A 121 -49.04 3.08 8.53
C GLY A 121 -50.39 2.57 8.00
N GLY A 122 -50.39 1.54 7.14
CA GLY A 122 -51.60 0.98 6.57
C GLY A 122 -52.42 0.11 7.54
N SER A 123 -53.61 -0.31 7.11
CA SER A 123 -54.58 -1.05 7.93
C SER A 123 -54.56 -2.58 7.74
N ALA A 124 -53.73 -3.11 6.83
CA ALA A 124 -53.63 -4.55 6.58
C ALA A 124 -52.78 -5.22 7.67
N LEU A 125 -53.35 -5.36 8.87
CA LEU A 125 -52.70 -5.99 10.02
C LEU A 125 -53.07 -7.48 10.14
N PRO A 126 -52.34 -8.31 10.89
CA PRO A 126 -52.74 -9.70 11.16
C PRO A 126 -54.19 -9.79 11.67
N GLY A 127 -54.99 -10.64 11.02
CA GLY A 127 -56.43 -10.80 11.22
C GLY A 127 -57.31 -9.92 10.32
N ALA A 128 -56.74 -8.99 9.55
CA ALA A 128 -57.48 -8.26 8.53
C ALA A 128 -57.85 -9.21 7.36
N PRO A 129 -59.06 -9.05 6.78
CA PRO A 129 -59.48 -9.86 5.65
C PRO A 129 -58.60 -9.59 4.42
N CYS A 130 -58.34 -10.64 3.66
CA CYS A 130 -57.59 -10.58 2.41
C CYS A 130 -58.18 -11.59 1.41
N ASP A 131 -57.57 -11.78 0.25
CA ASP A 131 -57.94 -12.80 -0.74
C ASP A 131 -56.66 -13.54 -1.11
N ASP A 132 -56.58 -14.84 -0.78
CA ASP A 132 -55.39 -15.66 -1.03
C ASP A 132 -55.34 -16.22 -2.46
N GLY A 133 -56.37 -15.92 -3.28
CA GLY A 133 -56.50 -16.36 -4.66
C GLY A 133 -56.84 -17.84 -4.82
N ASN A 134 -57.02 -18.60 -3.73
CA ASN A 134 -57.41 -20.00 -3.78
C ASN A 134 -58.94 -20.14 -3.69
N PRO A 135 -59.63 -20.59 -4.75
CA PRO A 135 -61.09 -20.74 -4.72
C PRO A 135 -61.59 -21.86 -3.78
N SER A 136 -60.69 -22.65 -3.19
CA SER A 136 -61.01 -23.78 -2.31
C SER A 136 -60.91 -23.43 -0.81
N SER A 137 -60.33 -22.28 -0.48
CA SER A 137 -60.24 -21.76 0.88
C SER A 137 -61.45 -20.86 1.21
N THR A 138 -61.70 -20.68 2.50
CA THR A 138 -62.74 -19.79 3.01
C THR A 138 -62.20 -18.98 4.20
N GLU A 139 -62.76 -17.79 4.45
CA GLU A 139 -62.37 -16.92 5.58
C GLU A 139 -60.90 -16.45 5.56
N ASP A 140 -60.44 -15.98 4.41
CA ASP A 140 -59.08 -15.51 4.17
C ASP A 140 -58.70 -14.30 5.05
N ALA A 141 -57.59 -14.42 5.77
CA ALA A 141 -57.05 -13.35 6.61
C ALA A 141 -55.52 -13.36 6.64
N TYR A 142 -54.92 -12.20 6.88
CA TYR A 142 -53.49 -12.11 7.11
C TYR A 142 -53.10 -12.82 8.42
N ASN A 143 -52.16 -13.75 8.36
CA ASN A 143 -51.63 -14.40 9.56
C ASN A 143 -50.58 -13.51 10.28
N ALA A 144 -50.01 -14.00 11.39
CA ALA A 144 -49.00 -13.26 12.16
C ALA A 144 -47.69 -12.97 11.39
N ASN A 145 -47.45 -13.68 10.29
CA ASN A 145 -46.32 -13.49 9.39
C ASN A 145 -46.70 -12.69 8.13
N CYS A 146 -47.85 -12.00 8.14
CA CYS A 146 -48.36 -11.21 7.02
C CYS A 146 -48.61 -11.99 5.72
N GLN A 147 -48.88 -13.29 5.81
CA GLN A 147 -49.31 -14.10 4.66
C GLN A 147 -50.83 -14.12 4.60
N CYS A 148 -51.41 -13.85 3.44
CA CYS A 148 -52.83 -14.04 3.21
C CYS A 148 -53.11 -15.53 3.03
N VAL A 149 -53.89 -16.12 3.94
CA VAL A 149 -54.24 -17.55 3.91
C VAL A 149 -55.70 -17.74 4.31
N GLY A 150 -56.40 -18.63 3.62
CA GLY A 150 -57.74 -19.08 4.00
C GLY A 150 -57.77 -20.50 4.58
N ILE A 151 -58.94 -20.90 5.05
CA ILE A 151 -59.20 -22.18 5.73
C ILE A 151 -59.73 -23.21 4.71
N LEU A 152 -59.01 -24.33 4.52
CA LEU A 152 -59.40 -25.42 3.61
C LEU A 152 -60.31 -26.48 4.29
N PRO A 153 -61.41 -26.94 3.64
CA PRO A 153 -62.29 -28.00 4.17
C PRO A 153 -61.68 -29.41 4.23
N LEU A 154 -60.75 -29.73 3.31
CA LEU A 154 -59.90 -30.93 3.31
C LEU A 154 -58.44 -30.48 3.16
N ASP A 155 -57.50 -31.19 3.78
CA ASP A 155 -56.07 -30.90 3.62
C ASP A 155 -55.55 -31.33 2.22
N CYS A 156 -54.32 -30.95 1.86
CA CYS A 156 -53.69 -31.22 0.58
C CYS A 156 -53.43 -32.70 0.29
N ALA A 157 -53.51 -33.57 1.30
CA ALA A 157 -53.48 -35.02 1.13
C ALA A 157 -54.89 -35.62 0.96
N GLY A 158 -55.94 -34.79 0.91
CA GLY A 158 -57.33 -35.21 0.80
C GLY A 158 -57.92 -35.73 2.11
N VAL A 159 -57.35 -35.36 3.26
CA VAL A 159 -57.82 -35.77 4.59
C VAL A 159 -58.61 -34.63 5.24
N PRO A 160 -59.90 -34.83 5.58
CA PRO A 160 -60.67 -33.84 6.33
C PRO A 160 -60.02 -33.53 7.69
N GLY A 161 -59.66 -32.27 7.92
CA GLY A 161 -58.98 -31.83 9.14
C GLY A 161 -57.56 -32.37 9.33
N GLY A 162 -56.91 -32.86 8.26
CA GLY A 162 -55.54 -33.35 8.32
C GLY A 162 -54.50 -32.22 8.35
N THR A 163 -53.25 -32.60 8.63
CA THR A 163 -52.13 -31.67 8.83
C THR A 163 -51.40 -31.29 7.55
N ALA A 164 -51.71 -31.90 6.40
CA ALA A 164 -51.04 -31.61 5.14
C ALA A 164 -51.58 -30.30 4.54
N GLN A 165 -51.11 -29.17 5.04
CA GLN A 165 -51.50 -27.85 4.56
C GLN A 165 -50.47 -27.32 3.55
N PRO A 166 -50.77 -26.25 2.80
CA PRO A 166 -49.74 -25.54 2.05
C PRO A 166 -48.52 -25.23 2.93
N SER A 167 -47.32 -25.36 2.36
CA SER A 167 -46.01 -25.30 3.04
C SER A 167 -45.63 -26.47 3.95
N THR A 168 -46.42 -27.56 3.97
CA THR A 168 -45.99 -28.81 4.63
C THR A 168 -45.24 -29.72 3.66
N SER A 169 -44.33 -30.54 4.19
CA SER A 169 -43.49 -31.42 3.37
C SER A 169 -44.29 -32.56 2.74
N CYS A 170 -43.89 -32.94 1.54
CA CYS A 170 -44.47 -34.02 0.75
C CYS A 170 -43.36 -34.77 -0.02
N ASN A 171 -43.72 -35.63 -0.97
CA ASN A 171 -42.78 -36.22 -1.93
C ASN A 171 -43.43 -36.23 -3.31
N ASP A 172 -42.85 -35.53 -4.29
CA ASP A 172 -43.41 -35.40 -5.64
C ASP A 172 -42.98 -36.54 -6.59
N GLY A 173 -42.07 -37.41 -6.13
CA GLY A 173 -41.57 -38.57 -6.84
C GLY A 173 -40.53 -38.25 -7.91
N ASN A 174 -40.12 -36.99 -8.07
CA ASN A 174 -39.12 -36.58 -9.04
C ASN A 174 -37.71 -36.58 -8.42
N PRO A 175 -36.78 -37.41 -8.91
CA PRO A 175 -35.43 -37.48 -8.35
C PRO A 175 -34.55 -36.25 -8.66
N ALA A 176 -35.00 -35.33 -9.53
CA ALA A 176 -34.28 -34.09 -9.83
C ALA A 176 -34.64 -32.94 -8.86
N THR A 177 -35.59 -33.15 -7.96
CA THR A 177 -36.06 -32.18 -6.99
C THR A 177 -35.91 -32.70 -5.56
N ASP A 178 -35.79 -31.79 -4.60
CA ASP A 178 -35.75 -32.09 -3.15
C ASP A 178 -36.51 -30.98 -2.39
N ASN A 179 -36.66 -31.12 -1.06
CA ASN A 179 -37.46 -30.22 -0.22
C ASN A 179 -38.90 -30.04 -0.71
N ASP A 180 -39.54 -31.12 -1.14
CA ASP A 180 -40.90 -31.08 -1.68
C ASP A 180 -41.91 -30.57 -0.65
N VAL A 181 -42.69 -29.56 -1.05
CA VAL A 181 -43.74 -28.97 -0.23
C VAL A 181 -45.03 -28.81 -1.03
N TYR A 182 -46.17 -28.88 -0.35
CA TYR A 182 -47.44 -28.51 -0.96
C TYR A 182 -47.49 -27.00 -1.22
N ASN A 183 -47.75 -26.58 -2.46
CA ASN A 183 -47.99 -25.18 -2.78
C ASN A 183 -49.41 -24.73 -2.34
N ALA A 184 -49.75 -23.46 -2.57
CA ALA A 184 -51.05 -22.90 -2.22
C ALA A 184 -52.25 -23.60 -2.89
N PHE A 185 -52.00 -24.33 -3.99
CA PHE A 185 -52.98 -25.12 -4.74
C PHE A 185 -52.95 -26.62 -4.39
N CYS A 186 -52.24 -27.00 -3.33
CA CYS A 186 -52.06 -28.39 -2.90
C CYS A 186 -51.37 -29.30 -3.93
N GLU A 187 -50.53 -28.74 -4.79
CA GLU A 187 -49.62 -29.52 -5.63
C GLU A 187 -48.32 -29.77 -4.86
N CYS A 188 -47.89 -31.02 -4.80
CA CYS A 188 -46.59 -31.37 -4.23
C CYS A 188 -45.51 -31.08 -5.26
N ILE A 189 -44.64 -30.11 -4.97
CA ILE A 189 -43.55 -29.71 -5.85
C ILE A 189 -42.27 -29.53 -5.05
N GLY A 190 -41.16 -30.02 -5.58
CA GLY A 190 -39.83 -29.80 -5.02
C GLY A 190 -39.05 -28.64 -5.64
N GLN A 191 -38.00 -28.24 -4.93
CA GLN A 191 -36.98 -27.33 -5.44
C GLN A 191 -35.99 -28.11 -6.31
N LEU A 192 -35.64 -27.56 -7.47
CA LEU A 192 -34.66 -28.18 -8.37
C LEU A 192 -33.30 -28.29 -7.68
N ILE A 193 -32.67 -29.45 -7.79
CA ILE A 193 -31.29 -29.65 -7.38
C ILE A 193 -30.40 -29.14 -8.50
N ASP A 194 -29.49 -28.21 -8.19
CA ASP A 194 -28.56 -27.68 -9.19
C ASP A 194 -27.42 -28.66 -9.52
N CYS A 195 -26.58 -28.31 -10.50
CA CYS A 195 -25.48 -29.15 -10.96
C CYS A 195 -24.39 -29.39 -9.90
N ASN A 196 -24.37 -28.62 -8.81
CA ASN A 196 -23.48 -28.83 -7.66
C ASN A 196 -24.15 -29.67 -6.55
N GLY A 197 -25.38 -30.15 -6.77
CA GLY A 197 -26.15 -30.89 -5.79
C GLY A 197 -26.81 -30.01 -4.73
N VAL A 198 -26.91 -28.70 -4.95
CA VAL A 198 -27.52 -27.75 -4.00
C VAL A 198 -29.00 -27.59 -4.33
N VAL A 199 -29.85 -27.88 -3.34
CA VAL A 199 -31.30 -27.71 -3.46
C VAL A 199 -31.64 -26.22 -3.59
N GLY A 200 -32.33 -25.83 -4.66
CA GLY A 200 -32.62 -24.44 -4.98
C GLY A 200 -31.39 -23.62 -5.41
N GLY A 201 -30.29 -24.28 -5.75
CA GLY A 201 -29.07 -23.63 -6.20
C GLY A 201 -29.20 -23.00 -7.59
N THR A 202 -28.27 -22.12 -7.95
CA THR A 202 -28.33 -21.33 -9.20
C THR A 202 -27.55 -21.96 -10.34
N ALA A 203 -26.73 -23.00 -10.10
CA ALA A 203 -25.86 -23.62 -11.10
C ALA A 203 -26.65 -24.61 -11.98
N LEU A 204 -27.52 -24.09 -12.84
CA LEU A 204 -28.34 -24.87 -13.76
C LEU A 204 -27.70 -24.96 -15.15
N PRO A 205 -28.14 -25.87 -16.03
CA PRO A 205 -27.71 -25.87 -17.44
C PRO A 205 -27.85 -24.48 -18.08
N GLY A 206 -26.78 -24.01 -18.72
CA GLY A 206 -26.62 -22.65 -19.24
C GLY A 206 -25.90 -21.68 -18.29
N PHE A 207 -25.61 -22.09 -17.04
CA PHE A 207 -24.84 -21.27 -16.11
C PHE A 207 -23.37 -21.20 -16.55
N PRO A 208 -22.73 -20.01 -16.49
CA PRO A 208 -21.33 -19.85 -16.87
C PRO A 208 -20.41 -20.72 -16.02
N CYS A 209 -19.42 -21.33 -16.66
CA CYS A 209 -18.39 -22.12 -16.01
C CYS A 209 -17.04 -21.91 -16.75
N ASP A 210 -16.00 -22.65 -16.34
CA ASP A 210 -14.69 -22.70 -17.01
C ASP A 210 -14.35 -24.19 -17.19
N ASP A 211 -14.15 -24.64 -18.42
CA ASP A 211 -13.81 -26.03 -18.75
C ASP A 211 -12.29 -26.30 -18.82
N GLU A 212 -11.48 -25.28 -18.51
CA GLU A 212 -10.02 -25.26 -18.56
C GLU A 212 -9.42 -25.54 -19.96
N ASP A 213 -10.23 -25.57 -21.02
CA ASP A 213 -9.76 -25.77 -22.39
C ASP A 213 -9.52 -24.41 -23.06
N ALA A 214 -8.24 -24.08 -23.27
CA ALA A 214 -7.83 -22.83 -23.90
C ALA A 214 -8.27 -22.69 -25.38
N THR A 215 -8.83 -23.73 -25.99
CA THR A 215 -9.31 -23.73 -27.39
C THR A 215 -10.81 -23.43 -27.52
N THR A 216 -11.51 -23.30 -26.40
CA THR A 216 -12.94 -22.99 -26.31
C THR A 216 -13.19 -21.72 -25.50
N GLY A 217 -14.38 -21.15 -25.67
CA GLY A 217 -14.85 -20.06 -24.82
C GLY A 217 -16.37 -19.98 -24.75
N ASN A 218 -16.89 -19.04 -23.95
CA ASN A 218 -18.31 -18.96 -23.59
C ASN A 218 -18.82 -20.26 -22.93
N ASP A 219 -18.08 -20.75 -21.94
CA ASP A 219 -18.33 -22.07 -21.35
C ASP A 219 -19.57 -22.05 -20.46
N VAL A 220 -20.41 -23.05 -20.66
CA VAL A 220 -21.68 -23.20 -19.94
C VAL A 220 -21.90 -24.66 -19.55
N LEU A 221 -22.64 -24.86 -18.46
CA LEU A 221 -23.10 -26.19 -18.07
C LEU A 221 -24.10 -26.73 -19.10
N ASP A 222 -23.90 -27.95 -19.58
CA ASP A 222 -24.85 -28.63 -20.46
C ASP A 222 -25.99 -29.32 -19.68
N GLY A 223 -26.89 -30.01 -20.40
CA GLY A 223 -28.02 -30.73 -19.79
C GLY A 223 -27.61 -31.94 -18.92
N ALA A 224 -26.34 -32.34 -18.96
CA ALA A 224 -25.74 -33.37 -18.11
C ALA A 224 -24.85 -32.77 -17.01
N CYS A 225 -24.89 -31.44 -16.81
CA CYS A 225 -24.07 -30.71 -15.85
C CYS A 225 -22.56 -30.80 -16.10
N ILE A 226 -22.17 -30.97 -17.36
CA ILE A 226 -20.76 -30.92 -17.79
C ILE A 226 -20.46 -29.52 -18.28
N CYS A 227 -19.35 -28.94 -17.82
CA CYS A 227 -18.87 -27.67 -18.36
C CYS A 227 -18.22 -27.90 -19.71
N ALA A 228 -18.67 -27.17 -20.74
CA ALA A 228 -18.07 -27.19 -22.06
C ALA A 228 -18.24 -25.84 -22.75
N GLY A 229 -17.21 -25.41 -23.48
CA GLY A 229 -17.20 -24.21 -24.30
C GLY A 229 -17.48 -24.44 -25.78
N LEU A 230 -17.64 -23.32 -26.50
CA LEU A 230 -17.73 -23.31 -27.96
C LEU A 230 -16.33 -23.12 -28.56
N PRO A 231 -15.94 -23.88 -29.60
CA PRO A 231 -14.67 -23.69 -30.27
C PRO A 231 -14.51 -22.27 -30.82
N PHE A 232 -13.31 -21.69 -30.70
CA PHE A 232 -13.00 -20.41 -31.34
C PHE A 232 -12.96 -20.54 -32.87
N ASP A 233 -13.49 -19.53 -33.56
CA ASP A 233 -13.28 -19.38 -34.99
C ASP A 233 -11.92 -18.74 -35.32
N CYS A 234 -11.58 -18.60 -36.60
CA CYS A 234 -10.30 -18.03 -37.04
C CYS A 234 -10.11 -16.54 -36.70
N THR A 235 -11.12 -15.88 -36.16
CA THR A 235 -11.06 -14.51 -35.63
C THR A 235 -11.05 -14.46 -34.10
N GLY A 236 -10.99 -15.62 -33.43
CA GLY A 236 -10.99 -15.71 -31.97
C GLY A 236 -12.37 -15.49 -31.35
N THR A 237 -13.45 -15.67 -32.11
CA THR A 237 -14.82 -15.57 -31.60
C THR A 237 -15.36 -16.96 -31.25
N PRO A 238 -15.75 -17.26 -30.00
CA PRO A 238 -16.34 -18.55 -29.66
C PRO A 238 -17.65 -18.80 -30.42
N GLY A 239 -17.74 -19.91 -31.15
CA GLY A 239 -18.90 -20.25 -31.99
C GLY A 239 -19.07 -19.32 -33.20
N GLY A 240 -18.04 -18.59 -33.60
CA GLY A 240 -18.09 -17.66 -34.73
C GLY A 240 -18.14 -18.35 -36.10
N PRO A 241 -18.57 -17.64 -37.16
CA PRO A 241 -18.77 -18.20 -38.50
C PRO A 241 -17.48 -18.34 -39.33
N ASN A 242 -16.36 -17.76 -38.89
CA ASN A 242 -15.13 -17.69 -39.67
C ASN A 242 -14.28 -18.96 -39.48
N THR A 243 -14.82 -20.10 -39.89
CA THR A 243 -14.13 -21.40 -39.80
C THR A 243 -13.22 -21.65 -41.01
N VAL A 244 -12.34 -22.66 -40.91
CA VAL A 244 -11.53 -23.14 -42.03
C VAL A 244 -12.40 -23.41 -43.27
N GLY A 245 -12.00 -22.86 -44.41
CA GLY A 245 -12.72 -22.94 -45.69
C GLY A 245 -13.77 -21.85 -45.91
N THR A 246 -14.09 -21.03 -44.90
CA THR A 246 -14.94 -19.85 -45.08
C THR A 246 -14.22 -18.82 -45.95
N ALA A 247 -14.95 -18.23 -46.90
CA ALA A 247 -14.41 -17.20 -47.79
C ALA A 247 -14.02 -15.95 -47.00
N CYS A 248 -12.91 -15.34 -47.39
CA CYS A 248 -12.38 -14.13 -46.79
C CYS A 248 -11.73 -13.26 -47.90
N ASP A 249 -11.12 -12.13 -47.54
CA ASP A 249 -10.34 -11.28 -48.46
C ASP A 249 -8.98 -11.05 -47.80
N ASP A 250 -7.92 -11.57 -48.42
CA ASP A 250 -6.55 -11.45 -47.88
C ASP A 250 -5.88 -10.11 -48.24
N GLY A 251 -6.59 -9.24 -48.98
CA GLY A 251 -6.12 -7.94 -49.45
C GLY A 251 -5.09 -8.02 -50.57
N ASN A 252 -4.73 -9.21 -51.05
CA ASN A 252 -3.72 -9.41 -52.07
C ASN A 252 -4.37 -9.54 -53.46
N THR A 253 -4.18 -8.52 -54.29
CA THR A 253 -4.73 -8.52 -55.66
C THR A 253 -4.15 -9.57 -56.60
N ALA A 254 -3.08 -10.29 -56.19
CA ALA A 254 -2.43 -11.35 -56.99
C ALA A 254 -2.99 -12.76 -56.73
N THR A 255 -3.81 -12.92 -55.71
CA THR A 255 -4.47 -14.18 -55.32
C THR A 255 -5.94 -14.18 -55.74
N SER A 256 -6.55 -15.37 -55.77
CA SER A 256 -7.99 -15.53 -55.99
C SER A 256 -8.55 -16.69 -55.16
N ASN A 257 -9.86 -16.64 -54.88
CA ASN A 257 -10.58 -17.62 -54.05
C ASN A 257 -10.06 -17.71 -52.61
N ASP A 258 -9.96 -16.57 -51.93
CA ASP A 258 -9.38 -16.52 -50.58
C ASP A 258 -10.31 -17.18 -49.56
N VAL A 259 -9.72 -18.07 -48.77
CA VAL A 259 -10.41 -18.79 -47.71
C VAL A 259 -9.53 -18.85 -46.47
N TYR A 260 -10.14 -18.99 -45.30
CA TYR A 260 -9.40 -19.32 -44.09
C TYR A 260 -8.76 -20.71 -44.24
N THR A 261 -7.43 -20.76 -44.19
CA THR A 261 -6.63 -21.99 -44.24
C THR A 261 -6.76 -22.80 -42.95
N ALA A 262 -6.20 -24.02 -42.91
CA ALA A 262 -6.16 -24.84 -41.70
C ALA A 262 -5.43 -24.18 -40.52
N SER A 263 -4.54 -23.23 -40.80
CA SER A 263 -3.84 -22.41 -39.80
C SER A 263 -4.56 -21.09 -39.50
N CYS A 264 -5.83 -20.95 -39.91
CA CYS A 264 -6.64 -19.73 -39.72
C CYS A 264 -6.06 -18.45 -40.34
N VAL A 265 -5.21 -18.58 -41.36
CA VAL A 265 -4.76 -17.46 -42.18
C VAL A 265 -5.72 -17.30 -43.36
N CYS A 266 -6.22 -16.09 -43.59
CA CYS A 266 -6.94 -15.77 -44.82
C CYS A 266 -5.92 -15.68 -45.97
N ALA A 267 -6.03 -16.56 -46.96
CA ALA A 267 -5.14 -16.58 -48.12
C ALA A 267 -5.85 -17.13 -49.35
N GLY A 268 -5.57 -16.56 -50.52
CA GLY A 268 -5.99 -17.09 -51.82
C GLY A 268 -4.90 -17.84 -52.58
N VAL A 269 -5.26 -18.38 -53.75
CA VAL A 269 -4.35 -19.14 -54.63
C VAL A 269 -3.71 -18.19 -55.65
N LEU A 270 -2.38 -18.17 -55.75
CA LEU A 270 -1.66 -17.43 -56.78
C LEU A 270 -1.88 -18.03 -58.17
N THR A 271 -1.89 -17.18 -59.21
CA THR A 271 -2.02 -17.63 -60.62
C THR A 271 -0.80 -18.49 -61.07
N ASN A 272 0.39 -18.19 -60.58
CA ASN A 272 1.61 -19.02 -60.63
C ASN A 272 2.20 -19.09 -59.21
N ASP A 273 2.68 -20.26 -58.79
CA ASP A 273 3.32 -20.45 -57.49
C ASP A 273 4.73 -19.83 -57.42
N CYS A 274 5.38 -19.90 -56.27
CA CYS A 274 6.70 -19.31 -56.01
C CYS A 274 7.85 -19.96 -56.79
N GLU A 275 7.64 -21.13 -57.39
CA GLU A 275 8.57 -21.77 -58.32
C GLU A 275 8.22 -21.47 -59.80
N GLY A 276 7.19 -20.64 -60.03
CA GLY A 276 6.72 -20.24 -61.36
C GLY A 276 5.80 -21.27 -62.04
N VAL A 277 5.24 -22.21 -61.30
CA VAL A 277 4.32 -23.25 -61.78
C VAL A 277 2.87 -22.79 -61.62
N ALA A 278 2.12 -22.71 -62.72
CA ALA A 278 0.70 -22.35 -62.71
C ALA A 278 -0.12 -23.32 -61.82
N GLY A 279 -0.70 -22.80 -60.73
CA GLY A 279 -1.43 -23.59 -59.75
C GLY A 279 -0.57 -24.63 -59.00
N GLY A 280 0.75 -24.47 -58.97
CA GLY A 280 1.63 -25.36 -58.24
C GLY A 280 1.55 -25.21 -56.72
N SER A 281 2.15 -26.17 -56.01
CA SER A 281 2.05 -26.27 -54.55
C SER A 281 2.97 -25.32 -53.78
N ALA A 282 3.93 -24.67 -54.42
CA ALA A 282 4.87 -23.76 -53.75
C ALA A 282 4.23 -22.38 -53.51
N GLN A 283 3.17 -22.32 -52.71
CA GLN A 283 2.47 -21.07 -52.39
C GLN A 283 3.08 -20.39 -51.15
N PRO A 284 2.84 -19.09 -50.91
CA PRO A 284 3.18 -18.45 -49.65
C PRO A 284 2.68 -19.26 -48.44
N GLY A 285 3.55 -19.47 -47.46
CA GLY A 285 3.30 -20.30 -46.27
C GLY A 285 3.61 -21.80 -46.46
N THR A 286 3.99 -22.25 -47.66
CA THR A 286 4.44 -23.63 -47.85
C THR A 286 5.92 -23.81 -47.50
N PRO A 287 6.32 -25.00 -47.00
CA PRO A 287 7.71 -25.26 -46.61
C PRO A 287 8.67 -25.17 -47.80
N CYS A 288 9.86 -24.65 -47.55
CA CYS A 288 10.98 -24.58 -48.49
C CYS A 288 12.31 -24.82 -47.75
N ASP A 289 13.45 -24.67 -48.44
CA ASP A 289 14.80 -24.72 -47.86
C ASP A 289 15.56 -23.48 -48.36
N ASP A 290 15.91 -22.56 -47.45
CA ASP A 290 16.61 -21.31 -47.78
C ASP A 290 18.14 -21.48 -47.87
N GLY A 291 18.64 -22.66 -47.48
CA GLY A 291 20.04 -23.04 -47.50
C GLY A 291 20.90 -22.44 -46.38
N ASP A 292 20.34 -21.69 -45.43
CA ASP A 292 21.05 -21.19 -44.26
C ASP A 292 20.96 -22.21 -43.10
N ALA A 293 22.13 -22.66 -42.63
CA ALA A 293 22.20 -23.64 -41.55
C ALA A 293 21.79 -23.09 -40.18
N ASN A 294 21.60 -21.78 -40.04
CA ASN A 294 21.18 -21.12 -38.80
C ASN A 294 19.68 -20.85 -38.74
N THR A 295 18.94 -21.17 -39.79
CA THR A 295 17.48 -21.04 -39.87
C THR A 295 16.84 -22.42 -39.95
N GLY A 296 15.56 -22.48 -39.58
CA GLY A 296 14.73 -23.66 -39.79
C GLY A 296 13.27 -23.27 -39.97
N ASN A 297 12.43 -24.26 -40.28
CA ASN A 297 11.03 -24.05 -40.66
C ASN A 297 10.86 -23.02 -41.79
N ASP A 298 11.68 -23.14 -42.83
CA ASP A 298 11.69 -22.20 -43.93
C ASP A 298 10.38 -22.27 -44.70
N VAL A 299 9.80 -21.10 -44.98
CA VAL A 299 8.54 -20.97 -45.69
C VAL A 299 8.64 -19.87 -46.74
N TYR A 300 7.91 -20.03 -47.84
CA TYR A 300 7.79 -18.96 -48.83
C TYR A 300 7.01 -17.77 -48.24
N SER A 301 7.57 -16.57 -48.34
CA SER A 301 6.89 -15.32 -48.01
C SER A 301 5.79 -15.00 -49.03
N ALA A 302 4.97 -13.98 -48.75
CA ALA A 302 3.99 -13.46 -49.71
C ALA A 302 4.66 -12.90 -51.00
N ALA A 303 5.94 -12.55 -50.93
CA ALA A 303 6.75 -12.13 -52.08
C ALA A 303 7.53 -13.29 -52.74
N CYS A 304 7.28 -14.53 -52.30
CA CYS A 304 7.95 -15.74 -52.77
C CYS A 304 9.46 -15.82 -52.45
N ASP A 305 9.89 -15.13 -51.39
CA ASP A 305 11.21 -15.33 -50.82
C ASP A 305 11.17 -16.53 -49.85
N CYS A 306 12.05 -17.51 -50.02
CA CYS A 306 12.21 -18.58 -49.04
C CYS A 306 13.10 -18.10 -47.90
N ALA A 307 12.58 -18.11 -46.68
CA ALA A 307 13.34 -17.76 -45.48
C ALA A 307 12.81 -18.52 -44.26
N GLY A 308 13.72 -18.91 -43.37
CA GLY A 308 13.40 -19.56 -42.11
C GLY A 308 13.41 -18.66 -40.89
N GLN A 309 12.97 -19.25 -39.78
CA GLN A 309 13.10 -18.66 -38.45
C GLN A 309 14.49 -18.98 -37.90
N LEU A 310 15.10 -18.00 -37.23
CA LEU A 310 16.39 -18.19 -36.57
C LEU A 310 16.31 -19.33 -35.55
N ILE A 311 17.28 -20.23 -35.58
CA ILE A 311 17.47 -21.25 -34.55
C ILE A 311 18.13 -20.59 -33.34
N ASP A 312 17.52 -20.71 -32.17
CA ASP A 312 18.04 -20.11 -30.95
C ASP A 312 19.23 -20.89 -30.35
N CYS A 313 19.85 -20.36 -29.29
CA CYS A 313 21.00 -20.98 -28.64
C CYS A 313 20.73 -22.34 -27.98
N THR A 314 19.46 -22.78 -27.90
CA THR A 314 19.07 -24.12 -27.42
C THR A 314 18.79 -25.10 -28.55
N GLY A 315 18.89 -24.65 -29.81
CA GLY A 315 18.53 -25.44 -30.98
C GLY A 315 17.04 -25.39 -31.32
N THR A 316 16.29 -24.46 -30.71
CA THR A 316 14.84 -24.32 -30.96
C THR A 316 14.60 -23.32 -32.09
N VAL A 317 13.97 -23.77 -33.17
CA VAL A 317 13.56 -22.92 -34.29
C VAL A 317 12.55 -21.87 -33.81
N GLY A 318 12.82 -20.59 -34.06
CA GLY A 318 11.98 -19.50 -33.58
C GLY A 318 11.99 -19.31 -32.06
N GLY A 319 12.94 -19.96 -31.37
CA GLY A 319 13.07 -19.87 -29.93
C GLY A 319 13.58 -18.50 -29.47
N ASN A 320 13.36 -18.21 -28.19
CA ASN A 320 13.67 -16.92 -27.61
C ASN A 320 15.07 -16.83 -26.99
N ALA A 321 15.82 -17.94 -26.90
CA ALA A 321 17.14 -17.96 -26.26
C ALA A 321 18.23 -17.41 -27.20
N LEU A 322 18.16 -16.12 -27.49
CA LEU A 322 19.07 -15.42 -28.40
C LEU A 322 20.29 -14.83 -27.66
N PRO A 323 21.38 -14.47 -28.36
CA PRO A 323 22.45 -13.65 -27.80
C PRO A 323 21.90 -12.39 -27.10
N GLY A 324 22.36 -12.13 -25.89
CA GLY A 324 21.89 -11.06 -25.02
C GLY A 324 20.75 -11.44 -24.08
N THR A 325 20.14 -12.62 -24.23
CA THR A 325 19.17 -13.10 -23.24
C THR A 325 19.82 -13.49 -21.91
N PRO A 326 19.11 -13.29 -20.78
CA PRO A 326 19.55 -13.77 -19.49
C PRO A 326 19.74 -15.28 -19.47
N CYS A 327 20.77 -15.75 -18.77
CA CYS A 327 21.03 -17.15 -18.52
C CYS A 327 21.67 -17.31 -17.12
N ASP A 328 22.11 -18.52 -16.76
CA ASP A 328 22.88 -18.79 -15.54
C ASP A 328 24.10 -19.63 -15.96
N ASP A 329 25.31 -19.12 -15.74
CA ASP A 329 26.57 -19.80 -16.10
C ASP A 329 27.05 -20.79 -15.02
N GLY A 330 26.33 -20.86 -13.90
CA GLY A 330 26.61 -21.73 -12.76
C GLY A 330 27.81 -21.29 -11.91
N LEU A 331 28.44 -20.16 -12.21
CA LEU A 331 29.56 -19.63 -11.44
C LEU A 331 29.04 -18.64 -10.40
N ALA A 332 29.22 -18.98 -9.11
CA ALA A 332 28.69 -18.14 -8.02
C ALA A 332 29.24 -16.70 -8.00
N CYS A 333 30.42 -16.46 -8.58
CA CYS A 333 31.12 -15.17 -8.57
C CYS A 333 30.89 -14.29 -9.81
N THR A 334 29.92 -14.63 -10.64
CA THR A 334 29.44 -13.82 -11.77
C THR A 334 28.02 -13.34 -11.51
N VAL A 335 27.67 -12.19 -12.09
CA VAL A 335 26.31 -11.64 -12.07
C VAL A 335 25.95 -11.08 -13.43
N ASN A 336 24.64 -10.91 -13.67
CA ASN A 336 24.10 -10.45 -14.96
C ASN A 336 24.55 -11.34 -16.12
N ASP A 337 24.42 -12.64 -15.93
CA ASP A 337 24.77 -13.67 -16.89
C ASP A 337 23.91 -13.54 -18.15
N VAL A 338 24.59 -13.42 -19.29
CA VAL A 338 23.95 -13.26 -20.59
C VAL A 338 24.59 -14.19 -21.60
N ARG A 339 23.80 -14.62 -22.58
CA ARG A 339 24.30 -15.41 -23.70
C ARG A 339 25.15 -14.53 -24.63
N GLY A 340 26.38 -14.94 -24.90
CA GLY A 340 27.25 -14.32 -25.89
C GLY A 340 26.77 -14.54 -27.32
N THR A 341 27.46 -13.92 -28.29
CA THR A 341 27.23 -14.16 -29.73
C THR A 341 27.58 -15.57 -30.16
N ASP A 342 28.35 -16.30 -29.35
CA ASP A 342 28.69 -17.71 -29.47
C ASP A 342 27.76 -18.62 -28.65
N CYS A 343 26.65 -18.08 -28.13
CA CYS A 343 25.68 -18.76 -27.28
C CYS A 343 26.22 -19.28 -25.93
N ALA A 344 27.47 -18.97 -25.57
CA ALA A 344 28.00 -19.27 -24.25
C ALA A 344 27.35 -18.37 -23.21
N CYS A 345 26.98 -18.94 -22.06
CA CYS A 345 26.51 -18.14 -20.93
C CYS A 345 27.71 -17.65 -20.13
N SER A 346 27.79 -16.34 -19.89
CA SER A 346 28.82 -15.74 -19.04
C SER A 346 28.28 -14.47 -18.38
N GLY A 347 28.64 -14.27 -17.11
CA GLY A 347 28.36 -13.03 -16.40
C GLY A 347 29.55 -12.10 -16.22
N THR A 348 29.27 -10.98 -15.56
CA THR A 348 30.28 -10.02 -15.10
C THR A 348 30.84 -10.46 -13.75
N THR A 349 32.16 -10.57 -13.64
CA THR A 349 32.82 -10.95 -12.37
C THR A 349 32.54 -9.95 -11.26
N LEU A 350 32.14 -10.45 -10.09
CA LEU A 350 31.99 -9.65 -8.88
C LEU A 350 33.36 -9.24 -8.31
N THR A 351 33.44 -8.02 -7.78
CA THR A 351 34.66 -7.50 -7.14
C THR A 351 34.31 -6.79 -5.84
N ILE A 352 35.17 -6.95 -4.82
CA ILE A 352 35.13 -6.14 -3.59
C ILE A 352 36.12 -4.98 -3.70
N GLY A 353 35.71 -3.80 -3.22
CA GLY A 353 36.58 -2.63 -3.16
C GLY A 353 37.75 -2.80 -2.18
N THR A 354 38.75 -1.94 -2.30
CA THR A 354 39.84 -1.87 -1.31
C THR A 354 39.32 -1.36 0.04
N VAL A 355 39.77 -1.97 1.14
CA VAL A 355 39.51 -1.45 2.48
C VAL A 355 40.07 -0.03 2.62
N THR A 356 39.26 0.91 3.09
CA THR A 356 39.60 2.32 3.33
C THR A 356 39.63 2.59 4.83
N GLY A 357 40.71 3.19 5.31
CA GLY A 357 40.92 3.56 6.71
C GLY A 357 42.36 4.01 6.95
N PRO A 358 42.72 4.38 8.20
CA PRO A 358 44.08 4.77 8.52
C PRO A 358 45.05 3.59 8.37
N SER A 359 46.10 3.79 7.57
CA SER A 359 47.19 2.82 7.38
C SER A 359 48.26 2.89 8.48
N SER A 360 48.18 3.90 9.35
CA SER A 360 49.01 4.01 10.56
C SER A 360 48.13 4.47 11.72
N VAL A 361 48.16 3.72 12.82
CA VAL A 361 47.33 3.97 14.01
C VAL A 361 48.16 3.88 15.28
N VAL A 362 47.70 4.52 16.35
CA VAL A 362 48.32 4.41 17.67
C VAL A 362 47.72 3.22 18.42
N GLY A 363 48.52 2.44 19.15
CA GLY A 363 48.02 1.38 20.03
C GLY A 363 46.99 1.90 21.05
N LEU A 364 45.99 1.08 21.39
CA LEU A 364 44.86 1.43 22.28
C LEU A 364 43.98 2.58 21.76
N SER A 365 44.02 2.86 20.44
CA SER A 365 43.10 3.82 19.81
C SER A 365 42.02 3.11 19.01
N SER A 366 40.83 3.71 18.98
CA SER A 366 39.70 3.23 18.18
C SER A 366 39.74 3.86 16.79
N ASN A 367 39.67 3.02 15.75
CA ASN A 367 39.78 3.44 14.36
C ASN A 367 38.68 2.79 13.51
N ALA A 368 38.23 3.51 12.48
CA ALA A 368 37.19 3.05 11.55
C ALA A 368 37.79 2.61 10.21
N TYR A 369 37.29 1.50 9.69
CA TYR A 369 37.63 0.91 8.39
C TYR A 369 36.35 0.59 7.64
N ILE A 370 36.30 0.87 6.35
CA ILE A 370 35.11 0.59 5.52
C ILE A 370 35.53 -0.04 4.20
N VAL A 371 34.64 -0.82 3.60
CA VAL A 371 34.67 -1.12 2.17
C VAL A 371 33.44 -0.53 1.50
N THR A 372 33.53 -0.26 0.20
CA THR A 372 32.33 0.07 -0.59
C THR A 372 31.38 -1.12 -0.53
N PRO A 373 30.10 -0.94 -0.16
CA PRO A 373 29.15 -2.05 -0.12
C PRO A 373 29.07 -2.76 -1.48
N VAL A 374 29.30 -4.07 -1.47
CA VAL A 374 29.09 -4.95 -2.62
C VAL A 374 27.58 -5.15 -2.78
N ALA A 375 27.06 -4.87 -3.97
CA ALA A 375 25.65 -5.06 -4.29
C ALA A 375 25.24 -6.52 -4.03
N ASN A 376 24.07 -6.72 -3.42
CA ASN A 376 23.51 -8.04 -3.07
C ASN A 376 24.33 -8.87 -2.08
N ALA A 377 25.31 -8.28 -1.38
CA ALA A 377 26.02 -8.99 -0.31
C ALA A 377 25.06 -9.38 0.82
N THR A 378 25.08 -10.66 1.21
CA THR A 378 24.29 -11.23 2.29
C THR A 378 24.99 -11.11 3.64
N SER A 379 26.32 -11.02 3.65
CA SER A 379 27.11 -10.84 4.88
C SER A 379 28.46 -10.19 4.62
N TYR A 380 29.01 -9.58 5.67
CA TYR A 380 30.42 -9.22 5.77
C TYR A 380 31.02 -9.93 6.99
N THR A 381 32.31 -10.21 6.96
CA THR A 381 33.02 -10.74 8.11
C THR A 381 34.44 -10.18 8.15
N TRP A 382 34.77 -9.49 9.24
CA TRP A 382 36.11 -8.95 9.47
C TRP A 382 36.97 -9.94 10.24
N ALA A 383 38.14 -10.22 9.69
CA ALA A 383 39.22 -10.94 10.36
C ALA A 383 40.15 -9.93 11.04
N LEU A 384 40.04 -9.84 12.36
CA LEU A 384 40.79 -8.90 13.19
C LEU A 384 42.23 -9.39 13.44
N PRO A 385 43.22 -8.49 13.48
CA PRO A 385 44.54 -8.82 14.00
C PRO A 385 44.51 -9.30 15.45
N ASN A 386 45.55 -10.04 15.85
CA ASN A 386 45.65 -10.56 17.21
C ASN A 386 45.59 -9.43 18.26
N GLY A 387 44.72 -9.58 19.26
CA GLY A 387 44.52 -8.63 20.35
C GLY A 387 43.66 -7.40 20.01
N TRP A 388 43.27 -7.21 18.75
CA TRP A 388 42.31 -6.16 18.38
C TRP A 388 40.90 -6.57 18.82
N THR A 389 40.07 -5.59 19.18
CA THR A 389 38.69 -5.85 19.63
C THR A 389 37.68 -4.98 18.89
N THR A 390 36.45 -5.46 18.79
CA THR A 390 35.31 -4.72 18.23
C THR A 390 34.01 -5.25 18.85
N ASN A 391 32.95 -4.44 18.75
CA ASN A 391 31.60 -4.84 19.13
C ASN A 391 30.82 -5.47 17.97
N ASP A 392 31.23 -5.23 16.72
CA ASP A 392 30.58 -5.75 15.52
C ASP A 392 31.61 -5.95 14.40
N ASN A 393 31.74 -7.19 13.94
CA ASN A 393 32.59 -7.59 12.83
C ASN A 393 31.80 -8.10 11.62
N SER A 394 30.50 -7.83 11.56
CA SER A 394 29.56 -8.40 10.58
C SER A 394 29.02 -7.41 9.54
N ALA A 395 29.42 -6.14 9.62
CA ALA A 395 29.01 -5.07 8.71
C ALA A 395 30.09 -4.69 7.68
N PHE A 396 29.70 -3.96 6.62
CA PHE A 396 30.64 -3.44 5.60
C PHE A 396 31.62 -2.38 6.18
N ALA A 397 31.32 -1.88 7.37
CA ALA A 397 32.15 -0.98 8.14
C ALA A 397 32.54 -1.64 9.47
N LEU A 398 33.74 -1.35 9.94
CA LEU A 398 34.31 -1.84 11.18
C LEU A 398 34.81 -0.66 12.00
N VAL A 399 34.51 -0.64 13.29
CA VAL A 399 35.18 0.20 14.28
C VAL A 399 35.90 -0.74 15.24
N ALA A 400 37.23 -0.71 15.25
CA ALA A 400 38.04 -1.61 16.07
C ALA A 400 39.06 -0.84 16.91
N GLU A 401 39.29 -1.34 18.12
CA GLU A 401 40.36 -0.87 19.00
C GLU A 401 41.64 -1.65 18.71
N ALA A 402 42.71 -0.91 18.39
CA ALA A 402 44.00 -1.49 18.06
C ALA A 402 44.73 -2.00 19.32
N ALA A 403 45.31 -3.20 19.25
CA ALA A 403 46.19 -3.71 20.30
C ALA A 403 47.46 -2.86 20.45
N ASN A 404 48.07 -2.83 21.63
CA ASN A 404 49.34 -2.13 21.87
C ASN A 404 50.58 -2.94 21.45
N THR A 405 50.53 -3.58 20.27
CA THR A 405 51.66 -4.34 19.70
C THR A 405 52.10 -3.65 18.43
N ALA A 406 53.29 -3.03 18.45
CA ALA A 406 53.79 -2.27 17.31
C ALA A 406 54.17 -3.16 16.12
N GLY A 407 54.08 -2.57 14.94
CA GLY A 407 54.44 -3.19 13.67
C GLY A 407 53.26 -3.36 12.72
N PRO A 408 53.52 -3.90 11.52
CA PRO A 408 52.50 -4.11 10.51
C PRO A 408 51.57 -5.27 10.91
N VAL A 409 50.27 -5.03 10.86
CA VAL A 409 49.23 -6.05 11.02
C VAL A 409 48.31 -6.05 9.79
N GLN A 410 47.73 -7.22 9.48
CA GLN A 410 46.80 -7.37 8.36
C GLN A 410 45.37 -7.41 8.87
N LEU A 411 44.54 -6.51 8.34
CA LEU A 411 43.10 -6.46 8.60
C LEU A 411 42.37 -6.81 7.30
N CYS A 412 41.52 -7.84 7.32
CA CYS A 412 40.80 -8.31 6.13
C CYS A 412 39.29 -8.31 6.37
N VAL A 413 38.55 -8.09 5.28
CA VAL A 413 37.09 -8.25 5.22
C VAL A 413 36.75 -9.22 4.10
N THR A 414 35.83 -10.13 4.38
CA THR A 414 35.21 -11.01 3.38
C THR A 414 33.74 -10.63 3.23
N ALA A 415 33.31 -10.32 2.01
CA ALA A 415 31.91 -10.15 1.66
C ALA A 415 31.38 -11.42 1.00
N THR A 416 30.19 -11.88 1.40
CA THR A 416 29.52 -13.02 0.77
C THR A 416 28.35 -12.52 -0.07
N VAL A 417 28.29 -12.89 -1.35
CA VAL A 417 27.18 -12.60 -2.27
C VAL A 417 26.66 -13.93 -2.79
N GLY A 418 25.49 -14.38 -2.30
CA GLY A 418 24.99 -15.72 -2.59
C GLY A 418 25.98 -16.79 -2.11
N GLY A 419 26.64 -17.48 -3.05
CA GLY A 419 27.70 -18.46 -2.77
C GLY A 419 29.13 -17.99 -3.02
N CYS A 420 29.34 -16.73 -3.42
CA CYS A 420 30.68 -16.19 -3.70
C CYS A 420 31.26 -15.45 -2.49
N GLU A 421 32.52 -15.75 -2.15
CA GLU A 421 33.29 -15.05 -1.12
C GLU A 421 34.34 -14.12 -1.77
N LEU A 422 34.30 -12.84 -1.43
CA LEU A 422 35.20 -11.81 -1.93
C LEU A 422 36.00 -11.20 -0.78
N THR A 423 37.33 -11.35 -0.78
CA THR A 423 38.19 -10.86 0.31
C THR A 423 39.03 -9.67 -0.11
N SER A 424 39.12 -8.67 0.78
CA SER A 424 39.97 -7.48 0.64
C SER A 424 40.72 -7.24 1.95
N CYS A 425 41.99 -6.82 1.87
CA CYS A 425 42.83 -6.61 3.04
C CYS A 425 43.58 -5.27 2.98
N ILE A 426 43.84 -4.69 4.16
CA ILE A 426 44.73 -3.55 4.36
C ILE A 426 45.83 -3.93 5.35
N THR A 427 47.05 -3.42 5.10
CA THR A 427 48.13 -3.46 6.09
C THR A 427 48.08 -2.19 6.92
N VAL A 428 47.95 -2.33 8.24
CA VAL A 428 47.94 -1.22 9.19
C VAL A 428 49.22 -1.29 10.01
N ASN A 429 49.99 -0.20 10.02
CA ASN A 429 51.14 -0.08 10.90
C ASN A 429 50.68 0.45 12.27
N VAL A 430 50.75 -0.39 13.29
CA VAL A 430 50.49 0.05 14.67
C VAL A 430 51.78 0.66 15.20
N ASP A 431 51.71 1.93 15.59
CA ASP A 431 52.77 2.57 16.35
C ASP A 431 52.42 2.53 17.85
N PHE A 432 53.44 2.61 18.70
CA PHE A 432 53.22 2.84 20.11
C PHE A 432 52.61 4.22 20.32
N ASN A 433 51.99 4.44 21.49
CA ASN A 433 51.71 5.80 21.92
C ASN A 433 53.04 6.57 22.01
N THR A 434 53.24 7.51 21.09
CA THR A 434 54.50 8.24 20.93
C THR A 434 54.78 9.06 22.18
N GLY A 435 56.05 9.09 22.56
CA GLY A 435 56.52 9.61 23.82
C GLY A 435 56.06 11.01 24.21
N LEU A 436 56.02 11.25 25.53
CA LEU A 436 55.95 12.61 26.05
C LEU A 436 57.29 13.30 25.77
N ALA A 437 57.23 14.56 25.36
CA ALA A 437 58.31 15.52 25.50
C ALA A 437 57.92 16.51 26.60
N PRO A 438 58.85 17.03 27.42
CA PRO A 438 58.51 18.06 28.39
C PRO A 438 58.02 19.31 27.64
N GLU A 439 57.02 20.03 28.17
CA GLU A 439 56.58 21.26 27.53
C GLU A 439 57.71 22.28 27.49
N ALA A 440 58.15 22.61 26.28
CA ALA A 440 59.07 23.68 26.03
C ALA A 440 58.45 25.03 26.41
N THR A 441 59.02 25.72 27.39
CA THR A 441 58.69 27.13 27.63
C THR A 441 59.23 27.95 26.45
N THR A 442 58.30 28.50 25.65
CA THR A 442 58.50 29.50 24.58
C THR A 442 59.84 29.41 23.82
N GLY A 443 59.88 28.61 22.76
CA GLY A 443 60.92 28.67 21.72
C GLY A 443 62.20 27.87 21.98
N SER A 444 62.26 27.04 23.02
CA SER A 444 63.37 26.11 23.24
C SER A 444 62.98 24.67 22.84
N GLU A 445 63.82 23.95 22.11
CA GLU A 445 63.55 22.51 21.86
C GLU A 445 63.67 21.70 23.16
N ALA A 446 62.70 20.82 23.44
CA ALA A 446 62.70 19.83 24.53
C ALA A 446 64.02 19.06 24.57
N TRP A 447 64.51 18.58 25.71
CA TRP A 447 65.89 18.05 25.80
C TRP A 447 66.03 16.60 25.35
N PHE A 448 64.97 15.83 25.49
CA PHE A 448 64.87 14.43 25.08
C PHE A 448 63.39 14.05 24.92
N THR A 449 63.12 12.94 24.23
CA THR A 449 61.81 12.29 24.20
C THR A 449 61.85 10.96 24.97
N VAL A 450 60.71 10.52 25.50
CA VAL A 450 60.61 9.24 26.21
C VAL A 450 59.54 8.35 25.61
N GLN A 451 59.95 7.24 25.00
CA GLN A 451 59.04 6.36 24.25
C GLN A 451 59.34 4.87 24.48
N PRO A 452 58.35 3.98 24.45
CA PRO A 452 56.91 4.30 24.48
C PRO A 452 56.49 4.78 25.88
N ASN A 453 55.41 5.56 25.98
CA ASN A 453 54.83 5.93 27.27
C ASN A 453 53.30 5.96 27.14
N PRO A 454 52.54 5.01 27.74
CA PRO A 454 52.97 3.97 28.69
C PRO A 454 53.91 2.89 28.12
N SER A 455 54.66 2.22 29.00
CA SER A 455 55.57 1.11 28.65
C SER A 455 55.45 -0.06 29.63
N SER A 456 55.79 -1.27 29.18
CA SER A 456 55.95 -2.48 30.01
C SER A 456 57.22 -2.45 30.90
N GLY A 457 57.68 -1.27 31.30
CA GLY A 457 58.86 -1.09 32.15
C GLY A 457 60.14 -0.67 31.42
N VAL A 458 60.23 -0.74 30.09
CA VAL A 458 61.42 -0.29 29.34
C VAL A 458 61.13 0.93 28.50
N PHE A 459 61.81 2.03 28.78
CA PHE A 459 61.68 3.29 28.05
C PHE A 459 62.94 3.55 27.25
N GLN A 460 62.78 4.13 26.08
CA GLN A 460 63.84 4.69 25.27
C GLN A 460 63.84 6.20 25.46
N LEU A 461 65.00 6.72 25.88
CA LEU A 461 65.26 8.15 26.00
C LEU A 461 66.09 8.58 24.80
N VAL A 462 65.57 9.51 24.01
CA VAL A 462 66.24 10.00 22.80
C VAL A 462 66.58 11.47 22.97
N PRO A 463 67.87 11.85 23.09
CA PRO A 463 68.27 13.27 23.05
C PRO A 463 67.81 13.92 21.75
N THR A 464 67.23 15.11 21.85
CA THR A 464 66.78 15.90 20.69
C THR A 464 67.88 16.82 20.15
N ARG A 465 68.88 17.17 20.99
CA ARG A 465 70.00 18.04 20.64
C ARG A 465 71.31 17.27 20.54
N SER A 466 72.13 17.64 19.56
CA SER A 466 73.46 17.10 19.33
C SER A 466 74.58 17.93 19.97
N ASP A 467 74.25 18.84 20.90
CA ASP A 467 75.21 19.74 21.56
C ASP A 467 76.17 18.99 22.52
N GLY A 468 75.85 17.74 22.86
CA GLY A 468 76.71 16.87 23.67
C GLY A 468 76.75 17.23 25.15
N SER A 469 75.96 18.22 25.59
CA SER A 469 75.89 18.65 26.97
C SER A 469 75.24 17.57 27.84
N PRO A 470 75.85 17.15 28.96
CA PRO A 470 75.31 16.07 29.79
C PRO A 470 74.03 16.49 30.50
N ILE A 471 73.01 15.63 30.48
CA ILE A 471 71.75 15.77 31.21
C ILE A 471 71.75 14.77 32.36
N ASN A 472 71.58 15.24 33.60
CA ASN A 472 71.45 14.38 34.78
C ASN A 472 70.00 13.93 34.95
N MET A 473 69.78 12.63 35.12
CA MET A 473 68.45 12.03 35.17
C MET A 473 68.23 11.26 36.47
N THR A 474 67.05 11.42 37.06
CA THR A 474 66.59 10.62 38.20
C THR A 474 65.12 10.23 38.04
N VAL A 475 64.75 9.03 38.49
CA VAL A 475 63.35 8.56 38.45
C VAL A 475 62.82 8.46 39.86
N HIS A 476 61.65 9.05 40.10
CA HIS A 476 60.97 9.07 41.40
C HIS A 476 59.56 8.49 41.33
N ASP A 477 59.07 7.97 42.45
CA ASP A 477 57.64 7.66 42.61
C ASP A 477 56.82 8.94 42.92
N GLY A 478 55.49 8.81 43.04
CA GLY A 478 54.59 9.94 43.31
C GLY A 478 54.76 10.63 44.67
N ILE A 479 55.61 10.12 45.55
CA ILE A 479 55.95 10.72 46.85
C ILE A 479 57.43 11.14 46.94
N GLY A 480 58.17 11.06 45.83
CA GLY A 480 59.53 11.58 45.70
C GLY A 480 60.66 10.59 46.04
N ARG A 481 60.38 9.31 46.32
CA ARG A 481 61.44 8.32 46.57
C ARG A 481 62.14 7.95 45.27
N VAL A 482 63.47 7.82 45.31
CA VAL A 482 64.28 7.46 44.14
C VAL A 482 64.06 5.98 43.79
N MET A 483 63.54 5.73 42.58
CA MET A 483 63.22 4.39 42.07
C MET A 483 64.29 3.84 41.12
N LYS A 484 65.10 4.72 40.52
CA LYS A 484 66.27 4.36 39.73
C LYS A 484 67.44 5.24 40.14
N ALA A 485 68.62 4.64 40.31
CA ALA A 485 69.84 5.39 40.63
C ALA A 485 70.10 6.47 39.56
N PRO A 486 70.66 7.64 39.95
CA PRO A 486 70.95 8.72 39.01
C PRO A 486 71.84 8.25 37.86
N PHE A 487 71.51 8.67 36.64
CA PHE A 487 72.28 8.35 35.44
C PHE A 487 72.37 9.57 34.53
N MET A 488 73.30 9.54 33.58
CA MET A 488 73.54 10.65 32.64
C MET A 488 73.13 10.27 31.23
N LEU A 489 72.52 11.23 30.53
CA LEU A 489 72.34 11.23 29.09
C LEU A 489 73.38 12.17 28.49
N SER A 490 74.31 11.64 27.70
CA SER A 490 75.34 12.42 27.01
C SER A 490 75.52 11.96 25.56
N GLY A 491 75.78 12.91 24.66
CA GLY A 491 75.88 12.66 23.23
C GLY A 491 74.54 12.49 22.52
N SER A 492 74.57 12.15 21.23
CA SER A 492 73.38 11.94 20.37
C SER A 492 72.86 10.49 20.39
N GLY A 493 73.36 9.65 21.30
CA GLY A 493 73.01 8.23 21.39
C GLY A 493 71.70 8.00 22.15
N MET A 494 70.94 7.01 21.71
CA MET A 494 69.72 6.56 22.38
C MET A 494 70.07 5.80 23.67
N VAL A 495 69.39 6.08 24.78
CA VAL A 495 69.62 5.43 26.09
C VAL A 495 68.36 4.68 26.52
N PHE A 496 68.50 3.45 26.97
CA PHE A 496 67.39 2.67 27.52
C PHE A 496 67.30 2.86 29.05
N LEU A 497 66.12 3.26 29.52
CA LEU A 497 65.73 3.31 30.92
C LEU A 497 64.90 2.07 31.23
N ASP A 498 65.49 1.15 32.00
CA ASP A 498 64.84 -0.07 32.46
C ASP A 498 64.25 0.12 33.87
N LEU A 499 62.94 -0.04 33.98
CA LEU A 499 62.11 -0.03 35.18
C LEU A 499 61.32 -1.34 35.33
N ASN A 500 61.79 -2.47 34.79
CA ASN A 500 61.10 -3.75 34.92
C ASN A 500 60.95 -4.22 36.40
N ASP A 501 61.88 -3.80 37.26
CA ASP A 501 61.87 -4.15 38.68
C ASP A 501 60.90 -3.29 39.53
N VAL A 502 60.13 -2.38 38.92
CA VAL A 502 59.12 -1.56 39.63
C VAL A 502 57.69 -2.01 39.28
N PRO A 503 56.73 -1.95 40.22
CA PRO A 503 55.33 -2.28 39.93
C PRO A 503 54.68 -1.36 38.88
N SER A 504 53.59 -1.82 38.25
CA SER A 504 52.78 -0.96 37.38
C SER A 504 52.27 0.27 38.14
N GLY A 505 52.44 1.46 37.57
CA GLY A 505 52.14 2.72 38.24
C GLY A 505 52.71 3.94 37.52
N SER A 506 52.50 5.12 38.12
CA SER A 506 53.04 6.39 37.61
C SER A 506 54.32 6.79 38.32
N TYR A 507 55.33 7.15 37.53
CA TYR A 507 56.64 7.59 37.97
C TYR A 507 56.98 8.95 37.35
N TYR A 508 57.99 9.63 37.89
CA TYR A 508 58.40 10.96 37.44
C TYR A 508 59.90 10.95 37.15
N LEU A 509 60.25 11.13 35.89
CA LEU A 509 61.61 11.31 35.42
C LEU A 509 61.96 12.79 35.49
N ILE A 510 62.97 13.13 36.29
CA ILE A 510 63.47 14.49 36.47
C ILE A 510 64.81 14.59 35.74
N ALA A 511 64.90 15.51 34.79
CA ALA A 511 66.09 15.82 34.03
C ALA A 511 66.64 17.18 34.47
N THR A 512 67.94 17.29 34.73
CA THR A 512 68.60 18.53 35.15
C THR A 512 69.77 18.86 34.22
N ARG A 513 69.81 20.11 33.73
CA ARG A 513 70.88 20.62 32.86
C ARG A 513 71.05 22.13 33.08
N ASP A 514 72.30 22.58 33.20
CA ASP A 514 72.68 24.01 33.36
C ASP A 514 71.86 24.78 34.41
N GLY A 515 71.47 24.10 35.49
CA GLY A 515 70.65 24.65 36.58
C GLY A 515 69.14 24.69 36.32
N SER A 516 68.67 24.28 35.15
CA SER A 516 67.24 24.11 34.82
C SER A 516 66.79 22.66 35.02
N GLN A 517 65.48 22.45 35.20
CA GLN A 517 64.88 21.10 35.33
C GLN A 517 63.68 20.91 34.40
N GLU A 518 63.60 19.74 33.77
CA GLU A 518 62.42 19.23 33.06
C GLU A 518 61.90 17.99 33.79
N VAL A 519 60.57 17.88 33.93
CA VAL A 519 59.93 16.75 34.60
C VAL A 519 58.96 16.08 33.64
N MET A 520 59.03 14.76 33.59
CA MET A 520 58.16 13.95 32.75
C MET A 520 57.52 12.82 33.55
N LYS A 521 56.21 12.63 33.36
CA LYS A 521 55.49 11.50 33.93
C LYS A 521 55.69 10.26 33.08
N LEU A 522 56.19 9.18 33.67
CA LEU A 522 56.30 7.86 33.06
C LEU A 522 55.18 6.95 33.57
N MET A 523 54.58 6.18 32.68
CA MET A 523 53.54 5.21 33.02
C MET A 523 54.08 3.79 32.76
N VAL A 524 54.26 3.01 33.83
CA VAL A 524 54.66 1.60 33.75
C VAL A 524 53.41 0.73 33.82
N GLN A 525 53.25 -0.18 32.85
CA GLN A 525 52.13 -1.12 32.77
C GLN A 525 52.64 -2.48 32.28
N HIS A 526 52.92 -3.37 33.23
CA HIS A 526 53.23 -4.79 32.99
C HIS A 526 52.01 -5.61 32.60
#